data_AF-A0A081DBB5-F1
#
_entry.id   AF-A0A081DBB5-F1
#
_cell.length_a   1.000
_cell.length_b   1.000
_cell.length_c   1.000
_cell.angle_alpha   90.00
_cell.angle_beta   90.00
_cell.angle_gamma   90.00
#
_symmetry.space_group_name_H-M   'P 1'
#
loop_
_entity.id
_entity.type
_entity.pdbx_description
1 polymer ?
#
loop_
_entity_poly.entity_id
_entity_poly.type
_entity_poly.pdbx_seq_one_letter_code
_entity_poly.pdbx_strand_id
1 'polypeptide(L)'
;MLFDLVLNPILGIEDLRNDSRIAYSYGQTDLLRIKDRVDKNEFAVGFGLFPATVEQMKSIADESLIMPPKSTYIRPKLPSGLTIYEFES
;
A
#
# COMPACT_ATOMS: atom_id res chain seq x y z
N MET A 1 -8.38 -8.83 6.84
CA MET A 1 -7.92 -8.42 5.48
C MET A 1 -7.30 -9.64 4.76
N LEU A 2 -6.87 -9.55 3.49
CA LEU A 2 -6.33 -10.67 2.70
C LEU A 2 -5.28 -11.51 3.45
N PHE A 3 -4.44 -10.85 4.26
CA PHE A 3 -3.45 -11.53 5.09
C PHE A 3 -4.07 -12.48 6.12
N ASP A 4 -5.01 -11.98 6.94
CA ASP A 4 -5.63 -12.73 8.04
C ASP A 4 -6.54 -13.86 7.55
N LEU A 5 -7.07 -13.74 6.33
CA LEU A 5 -8.04 -14.68 5.77
C LEU A 5 -7.43 -15.73 4.84
N VAL A 6 -6.34 -15.38 4.14
CA VAL A 6 -5.77 -16.23 3.09
C VAL A 6 -4.27 -16.42 3.26
N LEU A 7 -3.49 -15.35 3.32
CA LEU A 7 -2.02 -15.48 3.24
C LEU A 7 -1.45 -16.22 4.46
N ASN A 8 -1.91 -15.89 5.66
CA ASN A 8 -1.46 -16.57 6.88
C ASN A 8 -2.12 -17.96 7.06
N PRO A 9 -3.46 -18.08 7.15
CA PRO A 9 -4.09 -19.36 7.50
C PRO A 9 -4.08 -20.42 6.37
N ILE A 10 -4.05 -20.01 5.10
CA ILE A 10 -4.13 -20.93 3.96
C ILE A 10 -2.75 -21.13 3.31
N LEU A 11 -1.98 -20.06 3.11
CA LEU A 11 -0.67 -20.11 2.44
C LEU A 11 0.52 -20.18 3.39
N GLY A 12 0.30 -20.06 4.71
CA GLY A 12 1.35 -20.14 5.72
C GLY A 12 2.39 -19.02 5.59
N ILE A 13 1.96 -17.82 5.20
CA ILE A 13 2.81 -16.64 5.15
C ILE A 13 2.65 -15.87 6.47
N GLU A 14 3.68 -15.90 7.30
CA GLU A 14 3.70 -15.22 8.59
C GLU A 14 4.21 -13.77 8.49
N ASP A 15 5.17 -13.50 7.59
CA ASP A 15 5.77 -12.18 7.43
C ASP A 15 5.83 -11.73 5.97
N LEU A 16 4.91 -10.84 5.60
CA LEU A 16 4.83 -10.24 4.27
C LEU A 16 6.09 -9.48 3.82
N ARG A 17 6.90 -8.99 4.77
CA ARG A 17 8.06 -8.14 4.46
C ARG A 17 9.30 -8.96 4.11
N ASN A 18 9.44 -10.13 4.71
CA ASN A 18 10.65 -10.93 4.62
C ASN A 18 10.43 -12.27 3.90
N ASP A 19 9.19 -12.64 3.57
CA ASP A 19 8.92 -13.88 2.83
C ASP A 19 9.30 -13.74 1.35
N SER A 20 10.30 -14.50 0.93
CA SER A 20 10.80 -14.55 -0.44
C SER A 20 9.79 -15.06 -1.47
N ARG A 21 8.68 -15.66 -1.03
CA ARG A 21 7.59 -16.14 -1.90
C ARG A 21 6.65 -15.01 -2.34
N ILE A 22 6.80 -13.81 -1.78
CA ILE A 22 5.97 -12.66 -2.14
C ILE A 22 6.71 -11.72 -3.08
N ALA A 23 6.03 -11.31 -4.14
CA ALA A 23 6.46 -10.22 -5.00
C ALA A 23 5.33 -9.22 -5.21
N TYR A 24 5.67 -7.93 -5.11
CA TYR A 24 4.76 -6.83 -5.36
C TYR A 24 5.01 -6.25 -6.76
N SER A 25 3.94 -5.98 -7.50
CA SER A 25 3.99 -5.18 -8.73
C SER A 25 3.42 -3.80 -8.43
N TYR A 26 4.00 -2.76 -9.05
CA TYR A 26 3.54 -1.38 -8.93
C TYR A 26 3.45 -0.74 -10.32
N GLY A 27 2.27 -0.24 -10.70
CA GLY A 27 2.05 0.46 -11.97
C GLY A 27 0.65 0.26 -12.58
N GLN A 28 0.36 1.03 -13.62
CA GLN A 28 -0.92 0.96 -14.34
C GLN A 28 -1.15 -0.39 -15.06
N THR A 29 -0.08 -1.16 -15.29
CA THR A 29 -0.10 -2.43 -16.04
C THR A 29 0.04 -3.66 -15.13
N ASP A 30 -0.18 -3.50 -13.82
CA ASP A 30 0.10 -4.54 -12.82
C ASP A 30 -0.70 -5.83 -13.03
N LEU A 31 -1.98 -5.73 -13.38
CA LEU A 31 -2.83 -6.90 -13.61
C LEU A 31 -2.31 -7.80 -14.75
N LEU A 32 -1.82 -7.19 -15.84
CA LEU A 32 -1.24 -7.93 -16.97
C LEU A 32 0.10 -8.57 -16.59
N ARG A 33 0.94 -7.89 -15.81
CA ARG A 33 2.20 -8.47 -15.29
C ARG A 33 1.95 -9.62 -14.31
N ILE A 34 0.98 -9.46 -13.40
CA ILE A 34 0.61 -10.53 -12.47
C ILE A 34 0.14 -11.75 -13.25
N LYS A 35 -0.73 -11.55 -14.24
CA LYS A 35 -1.20 -12.63 -15.12
C LYS A 35 -0.04 -13.32 -15.85
N ASP A 36 0.82 -12.57 -16.52
CA ASP A 36 1.95 -13.12 -17.28
C ASP A 36 2.91 -13.94 -16.40
N ARG A 37 3.15 -13.52 -15.16
CA ARG A 37 4.02 -14.26 -14.21
C ARG A 37 3.38 -15.55 -13.70
N VAL A 38 2.06 -15.55 -13.50
CA VAL A 38 1.31 -16.78 -13.16
C VAL A 38 1.28 -17.73 -14.36
N ASP A 39 1.01 -17.21 -15.57
CA ASP A 39 0.99 -18.00 -16.82
C ASP A 39 2.36 -18.63 -17.12
N LYS A 40 3.46 -17.97 -16.72
CA LYS A 40 4.84 -18.48 -16.82
C LYS A 40 5.24 -19.43 -15.69
N ASN A 41 4.33 -19.78 -14.78
CA ASN A 41 4.59 -20.58 -13.57
C ASN A 41 5.68 -20.00 -12.64
N GLU A 42 5.95 -18.68 -12.69
CA GLU A 42 6.83 -18.03 -11.71
C GLU A 42 6.16 -17.94 -10.33
N PHE A 43 4.82 -17.82 -10.31
CA PHE A 43 4.00 -17.77 -9.10
C PHE A 43 2.77 -18.66 -9.26
N ALA A 44 2.34 -19.30 -8.17
CA ALA A 44 1.15 -20.16 -8.18
C ALA A 44 -0.17 -19.39 -8.20
N VAL A 45 -0.18 -18.16 -7.66
CA VAL A 45 -1.39 -17.33 -7.54
C VAL A 45 -1.02 -15.85 -7.56
N GLY A 46 -1.89 -15.03 -8.14
CA GLY A 46 -1.79 -13.58 -8.12
C GLY A 46 -3.01 -12.96 -7.46
N PHE A 47 -2.82 -11.95 -6.61
CA PHE A 47 -3.91 -11.22 -5.96
C PHE A 47 -3.97 -9.78 -6.49
N GLY A 48 -5.09 -9.42 -7.10
CA GLY A 48 -5.42 -8.04 -7.44
C GLY A 48 -6.28 -7.42 -6.36
N LEU A 49 -5.74 -6.43 -5.63
CA LEU A 49 -6.50 -5.68 -4.64
C LEU A 49 -7.08 -4.43 -5.30
N PHE A 50 -8.37 -4.18 -5.11
CA PHE A 50 -8.94 -2.88 -5.42
C PHE A 50 -8.38 -1.85 -4.43
N PRO A 51 -8.06 -0.62 -4.89
CA PRO A 51 -7.63 0.43 -3.99
C PRO A 51 -8.69 0.66 -2.92
N ALA A 52 -8.29 0.67 -1.66
CA ALA A 52 -9.18 1.02 -0.55
C ALA A 52 -9.75 2.43 -0.82
N THR A 53 -11.06 2.59 -0.68
CA THR A 53 -11.68 3.89 -0.91
C THR A 53 -11.25 4.88 0.16
N VAL A 54 -11.20 6.18 -0.17
CA VAL A 54 -10.83 7.24 0.77
C VAL A 54 -11.72 7.22 2.02
N GLU A 55 -12.98 6.80 1.88
CA GLU A 55 -13.93 6.64 2.98
C GLU A 55 -13.51 5.53 3.96
N GLN A 56 -12.97 4.41 3.48
CA GLN A 56 -12.45 3.34 4.35
C GLN A 56 -11.20 3.79 5.11
N MET A 57 -10.33 4.59 4.48
CA MET A 57 -9.18 5.19 5.18
C MET A 57 -9.60 6.20 6.25
N LYS A 58 -10.64 7.01 5.98
CA LYS A 58 -11.18 7.97 6.97
C LYS A 58 -11.80 7.26 8.17
N SER A 59 -12.56 6.18 7.94
CA SER A 59 -13.17 5.39 9.03
C SER A 59 -12.11 4.79 9.98
N ILE A 60 -10.95 4.38 9.48
CA ILE A 60 -9.84 3.86 10.31
C ILE A 60 -9.18 4.99 11.13
N ALA A 61 -9.12 6.21 10.58
CA ALA A 61 -8.59 7.38 11.28
C ALA A 61 -9.54 7.88 12.39
N ASP A 62 -10.86 7.77 12.17
CA ASP A 62 -11.89 8.16 13.15
C ASP A 62 -11.94 7.21 14.37
N GLU A 63 -11.38 5.99 14.25
CA GLU A 63 -11.28 5.00 15.34
C GLU A 63 -10.15 5.26 16.36
N SER A 64 -9.54 6.46 16.37
CA SER A 64 -8.57 6.90 17.40
C SER A 64 -7.33 6.00 17.56
N LEU A 65 -6.87 5.36 16.48
CA LEU A 65 -5.60 4.63 16.46
C LEU A 65 -4.44 5.59 16.19
N ILE A 66 -3.46 5.59 17.09
CA ILE A 66 -2.22 6.39 16.97
C ILE A 66 -1.46 5.92 15.72
N MET A 67 -1.22 6.84 14.79
CA MET A 67 -0.43 6.54 13.59
C MET A 67 1.00 6.11 13.97
N PRO A 68 1.53 5.01 13.40
CA PRO A 68 2.92 4.65 13.60
C PRO A 68 3.84 5.77 13.09
N PRO A 69 4.97 6.04 13.77
CA PRO A 69 5.94 7.00 13.27
C PRO A 69 6.42 6.56 11.88
N LYS A 70 6.37 7.49 10.91
CA LYS A 70 6.79 7.37 9.49
C LYS A 70 5.74 6.89 8.45
N SER A 71 4.45 6.95 8.74
CA SER A 71 3.40 6.53 7.79
C SER A 71 2.84 7.63 6.86
N THR A 72 3.55 8.74 6.61
CA THR A 72 3.09 9.74 5.62
C THR A 72 4.25 10.38 4.87
N TYR A 73 4.26 10.24 3.55
CA TYR A 73 5.16 10.94 2.64
C TYR A 73 4.36 12.00 1.87
N ILE A 74 4.21 13.19 2.45
CA ILE A 74 3.48 14.31 1.82
C ILE A 74 4.39 15.00 0.79
N ARG A 75 3.91 15.13 -0.46
CA ARG A 75 4.53 15.97 -1.48
C ARG A 75 3.55 16.99 -2.09
N PRO A 76 4.05 18.19 -2.45
CA PRO A 76 5.41 18.68 -2.19
C PRO A 76 5.64 18.89 -0.69
N LYS A 77 6.88 18.67 -0.23
CA LYS A 77 7.22 19.02 1.14
C LYS A 77 6.99 20.51 1.27
N LEU A 78 6.16 20.94 2.22
CA LEU A 78 6.10 22.34 2.60
C LEU A 78 7.54 22.78 2.91
N PRO A 79 8.05 23.85 2.29
CA PRO A 79 9.36 24.37 2.63
C PRO A 79 9.30 24.86 4.08
N SER A 80 9.79 24.03 5.00
CA SER A 80 9.98 24.42 6.40
C SER A 80 11.08 25.48 6.43
N GLY A 81 10.69 26.74 6.60
CA GLY A 81 11.60 27.89 6.63
C GLY A 81 11.23 29.05 5.68
N LEU A 82 10.15 28.93 4.89
CA LEU A 82 9.68 30.05 4.08
C LEU A 82 8.68 30.89 4.87
N THR A 83 9.12 32.02 5.43
CA THR A 83 8.21 33.07 5.89
C THR A 83 7.61 33.73 4.65
N ILE A 84 6.35 33.40 4.35
CA ILE A 84 5.59 34.10 3.30
C ILE A 84 5.20 35.45 3.89
N TYR A 85 5.84 36.52 3.43
CA TYR A 85 5.38 37.89 3.69
C TYR A 85 4.40 38.24 2.57
N GLU A 86 3.14 38.45 2.93
CA GLU A 86 2.12 38.94 2.01
C GLU A 86 2.42 40.41 1.74
N PHE A 87 2.87 40.74 0.53
CA PHE A 87 2.88 42.12 0.06
C PHE A 87 1.46 42.43 -0.42
N GLU A 88 0.72 43.19 0.38
CA GLU A 88 -0.50 43.84 -0.08
C GLU A 88 -0.13 44.86 -1.17
N SER A 89 -0.78 44.76 -2.32
CA SER A 89 -0.76 45.77 -3.39
C SER A 89 -2.18 46.21 -3.71
#